data_AF-A0A2G4RBG0-F1
#
_entry.id   AF-A0A2G4RBG0-F1
#
_cell.length_a   1.000
_cell.length_b   1.000
_cell.length_c   1.000
_cell.angle_alpha   90.00
_cell.angle_beta   90.00
_cell.angle_gamma   90.00
#
_symmetry.space_group_name_H-M   'P 1'
#
loop_
_entity.id
_entity.type
_entity.pdbx_description
1 polymer ?
#
loop_
_entity_poly.entity_id
_entity_poly.type
_entity_poly.pdbx_seq_one_letter_code
_entity_poly.pdbx_strand_id
1 'polypeptide(L)'
;MRHHIRFYLGQTLHEVSDISPTLTVLDWLREQQGQTGTKEGCNEGDCGACTIMTVRLESGQLTWRSVNACIQFLWMLDGAQLFTVEHLQNPDGSLHPVQQAMVDMHGSQCGFCTPGFVMSMVAYVQNGGGEDPKAINTALAGNLCRCTGYAPIVRAMQHACRIMVEQGNHFDVAKQNIILRLSALQDDSSVDIQSHCGRITLPASSNVLASVYLENPQATLVAGATDVGLWVTKHLRDLPHVISVRSAKDLHKLEQRDGGLWIGAAVTYTQAMPALATHLPDALETIKRIGSTQVRNAATVCGNIGNASPIGDGPPLFMAANTILHLRQGHIRRQIPLENYFLEYGKQDRQPSEFIEGIFIPDQSAQTVMRAYKVSKRFNQDISAIMAAFAISVGTDGTITQARLAFGGMAGIPCRAKMAEKALLGQKWDTPALEAARTAILNDFTPLTDMRGSAWYRSTVSANLLTRFFEETAQHGSGQPLRLEGWREISHA
;
A
#
# COMPACT_ATOMS: atom_id res chain seq x y z
N MET A 1 -4.35 20.88 -22.96
CA MET A 1 -5.25 20.04 -22.15
C MET A 1 -5.79 18.95 -23.07
N ARG A 2 -5.70 17.68 -22.68
CA ARG A 2 -6.24 16.55 -23.46
C ARG A 2 -7.65 16.17 -22.98
N HIS A 3 -8.45 15.57 -23.86
CA HIS A 3 -9.81 15.09 -23.56
C HIS A 3 -9.97 13.56 -23.70
N HIS A 4 -8.85 12.85 -23.68
CA HIS A 4 -8.78 11.39 -23.74
C HIS A 4 -7.55 10.91 -22.95
N ILE A 5 -7.59 9.68 -22.46
CA ILE A 5 -6.40 8.99 -21.93
C ILE A 5 -5.68 8.27 -23.07
N ARG A 6 -4.37 8.07 -22.91
CA ARG A 6 -3.55 7.28 -23.84
C ARG A 6 -2.74 6.23 -23.08
N PHE A 7 -2.82 4.99 -23.51
CA PHE A 7 -2.06 3.88 -22.95
C PHE A 7 -1.89 2.76 -23.96
N TYR A 8 -0.95 1.87 -23.74
CA TYR A 8 -0.80 0.66 -24.56
C TYR A 8 -1.47 -0.54 -23.89
N LEU A 9 -2.21 -1.35 -24.65
CA LEU A 9 -2.59 -2.72 -24.26
C LEU A 9 -1.75 -3.68 -25.10
N GLY A 10 -0.81 -4.38 -24.46
CA GLY A 10 0.20 -5.15 -25.17
C GLY A 10 1.03 -4.25 -26.08
N GLN A 11 0.82 -4.36 -27.40
CA GLN A 11 1.50 -3.52 -28.39
C GLN A 11 0.62 -2.43 -29.01
N THR A 12 -0.69 -2.47 -28.75
CA THR A 12 -1.67 -1.59 -29.37
C THR A 12 -1.83 -0.31 -28.57
N LEU A 13 -1.72 0.85 -29.22
CA LEU A 13 -2.04 2.14 -28.60
C LEU A 13 -3.56 2.29 -28.54
N HIS A 14 -4.08 2.65 -27.36
CA HIS A 14 -5.47 3.03 -27.15
C HIS A 14 -5.54 4.51 -26.79
N GLU A 15 -6.37 5.25 -27.51
CA GLU A 15 -6.82 6.59 -27.15
C GLU A 15 -8.30 6.47 -26.78
N VAL A 16 -8.63 6.70 -25.51
CA VAL A 16 -9.97 6.44 -24.99
C VAL A 16 -10.58 7.74 -24.46
N SER A 17 -11.64 8.17 -25.13
CA SER A 17 -12.55 9.26 -24.74
C SER A 17 -13.89 8.69 -24.28
N ASP A 18 -14.74 9.53 -23.69
CA ASP A 18 -16.11 9.16 -23.25
C ASP A 18 -16.16 7.93 -22.32
N ILE A 19 -15.38 7.97 -21.24
CA ILE A 19 -15.32 6.89 -20.23
C ILE A 19 -16.00 7.32 -18.93
N SER A 20 -16.60 6.34 -18.24
CA SER A 20 -17.09 6.55 -16.88
C SER A 20 -15.93 6.73 -15.90
N PRO A 21 -16.02 7.64 -14.92
CA PRO A 21 -15.05 7.75 -13.83
C PRO A 21 -14.85 6.45 -13.03
N THR A 22 -15.85 5.56 -13.05
CA THR A 22 -15.89 4.32 -12.28
C THR A 22 -15.65 3.06 -13.12
N LEU A 23 -15.40 3.18 -14.43
CA LEU A 23 -15.10 2.02 -15.29
C LEU A 23 -13.80 1.35 -14.82
N THR A 24 -13.91 0.12 -14.33
CA THR A 24 -12.75 -0.65 -13.87
C THR A 24 -11.95 -1.19 -15.06
N VAL A 25 -10.65 -1.41 -14.88
CA VAL A 25 -9.81 -2.05 -15.90
C VAL A 25 -10.29 -3.47 -16.17
N LEU A 26 -10.79 -4.17 -15.13
CA LEU A 26 -11.31 -5.52 -15.27
C LEU A 26 -12.53 -5.59 -16.20
N ASP A 27 -13.53 -4.71 -15.98
CA ASP A 27 -14.73 -4.67 -16.81
C ASP A 27 -14.40 -4.26 -18.24
N TRP A 28 -13.51 -3.28 -18.41
CA TRP A 28 -13.06 -2.87 -19.73
C TRP A 28 -12.36 -4.02 -20.49
N LEU A 29 -11.44 -4.75 -19.85
CA LEU A 29 -10.76 -5.89 -20.47
C LEU A 29 -11.73 -6.99 -20.88
N ARG A 30 -12.66 -7.34 -19.99
CA ARG A 30 -13.54 -8.51 -20.18
C ARG A 30 -14.70 -8.20 -21.11
N GLU A 31 -15.40 -7.10 -20.85
CA GLU A 31 -16.67 -6.79 -21.49
C GLU A 31 -16.49 -5.99 -22.79
N GLN A 32 -15.42 -5.17 -22.89
CA GLN A 32 -15.19 -4.34 -24.08
C GLN A 32 -14.07 -4.87 -24.98
N GLN A 33 -13.00 -5.44 -24.41
CA GLN A 33 -11.90 -6.00 -25.19
C GLN A 33 -12.01 -7.51 -25.45
N GLY A 34 -12.94 -8.20 -24.77
CA GLY A 34 -13.10 -9.66 -24.87
C GLY A 34 -11.90 -10.46 -24.32
N GLN A 35 -10.97 -9.82 -23.60
CA GLN A 35 -9.79 -10.44 -23.00
C GLN A 35 -10.15 -11.03 -21.63
N THR A 36 -10.67 -12.25 -21.65
CA THR A 36 -11.28 -12.89 -20.49
C THR A 36 -10.31 -13.68 -19.61
N GLY A 37 -9.02 -13.74 -19.94
CA GLY A 37 -7.98 -14.42 -19.15
C GLY A 37 -7.82 -13.81 -17.76
N THR A 38 -7.95 -12.49 -17.63
CA THR A 38 -8.05 -11.81 -16.33
C THR A 38 -9.41 -12.09 -15.68
N LYS A 39 -9.43 -12.53 -14.41
CA LYS A 39 -10.65 -13.06 -13.77
C LYS A 39 -11.18 -12.16 -12.66
N GLU A 40 -12.50 -12.09 -12.54
CA GLU A 40 -13.16 -11.58 -11.33
C GLU A 40 -13.31 -12.70 -10.31
N GLY A 41 -12.80 -12.53 -9.09
CA GLY A 41 -12.95 -13.50 -8.01
C GLY A 41 -13.59 -12.95 -6.73
N CYS A 42 -13.13 -11.79 -6.27
CA CYS A 42 -13.64 -11.12 -5.06
C CYS A 42 -14.17 -9.70 -5.31
N ASN A 43 -13.67 -9.02 -6.35
CA ASN A 43 -13.97 -7.63 -6.67
C ASN A 43 -13.65 -6.60 -5.56
N GLU A 44 -12.62 -6.87 -4.74
CA GLU A 44 -12.14 -5.95 -3.67
C GLU A 44 -10.61 -5.90 -3.51
N GLY A 45 -9.87 -6.51 -4.43
CA GLY A 45 -8.40 -6.54 -4.39
C GLY A 45 -7.79 -7.66 -3.54
N ASP A 46 -8.59 -8.47 -2.86
CA ASP A 46 -8.10 -9.46 -1.88
C ASP A 46 -7.60 -10.78 -2.50
N CYS A 47 -8.23 -11.26 -3.58
CA CYS A 47 -7.94 -12.61 -4.10
C CYS A 47 -6.82 -12.66 -5.16
N GLY A 48 -6.49 -11.53 -5.79
CA GLY A 48 -5.46 -11.44 -6.82
C GLY A 48 -5.76 -12.15 -8.15
N ALA A 49 -6.94 -12.75 -8.35
CA ALA A 49 -7.31 -13.41 -9.61
C ALA A 49 -7.36 -12.44 -10.81
N CYS A 50 -7.59 -11.16 -10.52
CA CYS A 50 -7.62 -10.05 -11.47
C CYS A 50 -6.25 -9.35 -11.63
N THR A 51 -5.15 -9.98 -11.20
CA THR A 51 -3.83 -9.34 -11.27
C THR A 51 -3.45 -9.11 -12.73
N ILE A 52 -3.09 -7.88 -13.05
CA ILE A 52 -2.54 -7.43 -14.33
C ILE A 52 -1.19 -6.77 -14.07
N MET A 53 -0.39 -6.54 -15.13
CA MET A 53 0.90 -5.87 -15.02
C MET A 53 0.86 -4.52 -15.73
N THR A 54 1.10 -3.45 -14.99
CA THR A 54 1.25 -2.09 -15.51
C THR A 54 2.72 -1.71 -15.54
N VAL A 55 3.16 -1.18 -16.67
CA VAL A 55 4.54 -0.75 -16.90
C VAL A 55 4.54 0.76 -17.11
N ARG A 56 5.38 1.45 -16.35
CA ARG A 56 5.53 2.91 -16.41
C ARG A 56 7.01 3.28 -16.46
N LEU A 57 7.30 4.39 -17.14
CA LEU A 57 8.62 4.99 -17.17
C LEU A 57 8.74 6.00 -16.02
N GLU A 58 9.54 5.67 -15.01
CA GLU A 58 9.77 6.50 -13.83
C GLU A 58 11.26 6.81 -13.74
N SER A 59 11.63 8.10 -13.74
CA SER A 59 13.05 8.53 -13.72
C SER A 59 13.92 7.86 -14.81
N GLY A 60 13.35 7.64 -16.00
CA GLY A 60 14.02 6.99 -17.12
C GLY A 60 14.12 5.46 -17.02
N GLN A 61 13.57 4.84 -15.98
CA GLN A 61 13.59 3.38 -15.78
C GLN A 61 12.19 2.78 -15.89
N LEU A 62 12.12 1.57 -16.43
CA LEU A 62 10.87 0.81 -16.47
C LEU A 62 10.56 0.25 -15.10
N THR A 63 9.34 0.51 -14.63
CA THR A 63 8.81 -0.05 -13.40
C THR A 63 7.68 -1.02 -13.75
N TRP A 64 7.81 -2.27 -13.29
CA TRP A 64 6.85 -3.34 -13.59
C TRP A 64 6.00 -3.58 -12.35
N ARG A 65 4.73 -3.20 -12.37
CA ARG A 65 3.86 -3.30 -11.21
C ARG A 65 2.69 -4.21 -11.46
N SER A 66 2.60 -5.28 -10.67
CA SER A 66 1.36 -6.04 -10.53
C SER A 66 0.33 -5.20 -9.77
N VAL A 67 -0.90 -5.16 -10.25
CA VAL A 67 -2.01 -4.39 -9.66
C VAL A 67 -3.33 -5.13 -9.85
N ASN A 68 -4.34 -4.84 -9.04
CA ASN A 68 -5.65 -5.47 -9.12
C ASN A 68 -6.56 -4.74 -10.11
N ALA A 69 -6.88 -5.36 -11.26
CA ALA A 69 -7.71 -4.74 -12.29
C ALA A 69 -9.14 -4.41 -11.81
N CYS A 70 -9.66 -5.14 -10.81
CA CYS A 70 -11.03 -4.97 -10.31
C CYS A 70 -11.28 -3.65 -9.57
N ILE A 71 -10.23 -3.08 -8.95
CA ILE A 71 -10.34 -1.85 -8.14
C ILE A 71 -9.50 -0.71 -8.72
N GLN A 72 -8.90 -0.93 -9.89
CA GLN A 72 -8.20 0.09 -10.66
C GLN A 72 -9.14 0.61 -11.74
N PHE A 73 -9.31 1.93 -11.83
CA PHE A 73 -10.12 2.54 -12.88
C PHE A 73 -9.33 2.73 -14.18
N LEU A 74 -10.03 2.68 -15.31
CA LEU A 74 -9.41 2.72 -16.64
C LEU A 74 -8.56 3.97 -16.87
N TRP A 75 -9.04 5.13 -16.40
CA TRP A 75 -8.31 6.40 -16.50
C TRP A 75 -6.95 6.39 -15.76
N MET A 76 -6.76 5.49 -14.80
CA MET A 76 -5.47 5.32 -14.11
C MET A 76 -4.40 4.68 -15.01
N LEU A 77 -4.73 4.28 -16.24
CA LEU A 77 -3.77 3.77 -17.22
C LEU A 77 -3.10 4.85 -18.06
N ASP A 78 -3.53 6.12 -18.00
CA ASP A 78 -2.89 7.19 -18.80
C ASP A 78 -1.37 7.20 -18.61
N GLY A 79 -0.63 7.18 -19.71
CA GLY A 79 0.83 7.11 -19.75
C GLY A 79 1.44 5.75 -19.34
N ALA A 80 0.66 4.66 -19.33
CA ALA A 80 1.14 3.32 -19.01
C ALA A 80 1.11 2.38 -20.23
N GLN A 81 1.76 1.24 -20.05
CA GLN A 81 1.57 0.06 -20.87
C GLN A 81 1.06 -1.09 -20.00
N LEU A 82 -0.07 -1.65 -20.39
CA LEU A 82 -0.78 -2.71 -19.71
C LEU A 82 -0.49 -4.05 -20.40
N PHE A 83 -0.16 -5.06 -19.60
CA PHE A 83 -0.06 -6.45 -20.00
C PHE A 83 -0.99 -7.32 -19.15
N THR A 84 -1.56 -8.33 -19.80
CA THR A 84 -2.42 -9.35 -19.22
C THR A 84 -1.84 -10.73 -19.53
N VAL A 85 -2.47 -11.80 -19.04
CA VAL A 85 -1.98 -13.18 -19.24
C VAL A 85 -1.91 -13.57 -20.72
N GLU A 86 -2.78 -13.01 -21.56
CA GLU A 86 -2.83 -13.21 -23.01
C GLU A 86 -1.60 -12.65 -23.73
N HIS A 87 -0.93 -11.65 -23.14
CA HIS A 87 0.22 -10.97 -23.74
C HIS A 87 1.57 -11.63 -23.40
N LEU A 88 1.56 -12.72 -22.65
CA LEU A 88 2.79 -13.38 -22.20
C LEU A 88 3.35 -14.40 -23.20
N GLN A 89 2.51 -14.93 -24.08
CA GLN A 89 2.95 -15.92 -25.08
C GLN A 89 4.08 -15.33 -25.92
N ASN A 90 5.13 -16.13 -26.16
CA ASN A 90 6.23 -15.72 -27.00
C ASN A 90 5.75 -15.56 -28.47
N PRO A 91 6.46 -14.77 -29.30
CA PRO A 91 6.08 -14.56 -30.69
C PRO A 91 6.00 -15.83 -31.54
N ASP A 92 6.72 -16.89 -31.15
CA ASP A 92 6.70 -18.21 -31.80
C ASP A 92 5.52 -19.11 -31.35
N GLY A 93 4.67 -18.61 -30.46
CA GLY A 93 3.53 -19.34 -29.90
C GLY A 93 3.86 -20.17 -28.66
N SER A 94 5.13 -20.25 -28.24
CA SER A 94 5.50 -20.95 -27.01
C SER A 94 5.05 -20.20 -25.75
N LEU A 95 4.86 -20.94 -24.66
CA LEU A 95 4.50 -20.36 -23.36
C LEU A 95 5.64 -19.51 -22.81
N HIS A 96 5.29 -18.44 -22.09
CA HIS A 96 6.26 -17.72 -21.27
C HIS A 96 6.90 -18.67 -20.24
N PRO A 97 8.20 -18.52 -19.88
CA PRO A 97 8.84 -19.37 -18.87
C PRO A 97 8.05 -19.54 -17.56
N VAL A 98 7.42 -18.47 -17.07
CA VAL A 98 6.52 -18.50 -15.90
C VAL A 98 5.27 -19.37 -16.14
N GLN A 99 4.64 -19.28 -17.32
CA GLN A 99 3.48 -20.11 -17.66
C GLN A 99 3.90 -21.58 -17.76
N GLN A 100 5.04 -21.86 -18.40
CA GLN A 100 5.59 -23.21 -18.52
C GLN A 100 5.93 -23.81 -17.15
N ALA A 101 6.57 -23.05 -16.26
CA ALA A 101 6.89 -23.50 -14.91
C ALA A 101 5.63 -23.84 -14.08
N MET A 102 4.52 -23.13 -14.28
CA MET A 102 3.24 -23.47 -13.65
C MET A 102 2.67 -24.81 -14.14
N VAL A 103 2.92 -25.18 -15.40
CA VAL A 103 2.56 -26.49 -15.96
C VAL A 103 3.46 -27.57 -15.36
N ASP A 104 4.78 -27.39 -15.48
CA ASP A 104 5.78 -28.40 -15.14
C ASP A 104 5.80 -28.73 -13.64
N MET A 105 5.56 -27.73 -12.79
CA MET A 105 5.57 -27.89 -11.34
C MET A 105 4.17 -28.17 -10.75
N HIS A 106 3.18 -28.46 -11.60
CA HIS A 106 1.79 -28.72 -11.20
C HIS A 106 1.18 -27.58 -10.36
N GLY A 107 1.53 -26.34 -10.71
CA GLY A 107 1.09 -25.11 -10.04
C GLY A 107 -0.38 -24.74 -10.31
N SER A 108 -1.08 -25.48 -11.17
CA SER A 108 -2.46 -25.23 -11.57
C SER A 108 -3.34 -26.48 -11.43
N GLN A 109 -4.53 -26.32 -10.86
CA GLN A 109 -5.59 -27.35 -10.83
C GLN A 109 -6.85 -26.84 -11.54
N CYS A 110 -7.74 -26.14 -10.83
CA CYS A 110 -8.95 -25.58 -11.44
C CYS A 110 -8.68 -24.46 -12.46
N GLY A 111 -7.47 -23.91 -12.48
CA GLY A 111 -7.04 -22.88 -13.43
C GLY A 111 -7.52 -21.45 -13.14
N PHE A 112 -8.51 -21.24 -12.28
CA PHE A 112 -9.14 -19.92 -12.11
C PHE A 112 -8.21 -18.84 -11.55
N CYS A 113 -7.40 -19.17 -10.54
CA CYS A 113 -6.43 -18.23 -9.95
C CYS A 113 -5.13 -18.14 -10.76
N THR A 114 -4.89 -19.08 -11.68
CA THR A 114 -3.60 -19.25 -12.37
C THR A 114 -3.16 -17.99 -13.12
N PRO A 115 -4.03 -17.28 -13.89
CA PRO A 115 -3.65 -16.02 -14.53
C PRO A 115 -3.11 -14.98 -13.54
N GLY A 116 -3.79 -14.80 -12.40
CA GLY A 116 -3.39 -13.85 -11.39
C GLY A 116 -2.02 -14.17 -10.77
N PHE A 117 -1.75 -15.45 -10.47
CA PHE A 117 -0.44 -15.90 -10.00
C PHE A 117 0.64 -15.65 -11.05
N VAL A 118 0.39 -16.05 -12.30
CA VAL A 118 1.34 -15.86 -13.41
C VAL A 118 1.71 -14.39 -13.56
N MET A 119 0.74 -13.46 -13.54
CA MET A 119 1.05 -12.02 -13.65
C MET A 119 1.86 -11.48 -12.48
N SER A 120 1.60 -11.94 -11.24
CA SER A 120 2.42 -11.59 -10.07
C SER A 120 3.85 -12.11 -10.20
N MET A 121 4.02 -13.35 -10.68
CA MET A 121 5.31 -13.98 -10.89
C MET A 121 6.13 -13.26 -11.96
N VAL A 122 5.52 -12.94 -13.10
CA VAL A 122 6.18 -12.16 -14.17
C VAL A 122 6.63 -10.81 -13.65
N ALA A 123 5.77 -10.07 -12.93
CA ALA A 123 6.16 -8.79 -12.35
C ALA A 123 7.33 -8.93 -11.36
N TYR A 124 7.35 -9.97 -10.53
CA TYR A 124 8.45 -10.20 -9.59
C TYR A 124 9.78 -10.47 -10.30
N VAL A 125 9.82 -11.37 -11.29
CA VAL A 125 11.07 -11.67 -12.01
C VAL A 125 11.56 -10.45 -12.81
N GLN A 126 10.65 -9.66 -13.38
CA GLN A 126 11.02 -8.45 -14.13
C GLN A 126 11.66 -7.37 -13.27
N ASN A 127 11.38 -7.36 -11.96
CA ASN A 127 12.05 -6.48 -11.01
C ASN A 127 13.29 -7.12 -10.38
N GLY A 128 13.85 -8.18 -10.98
CA GLY A 128 15.07 -8.83 -10.50
C GLY A 128 14.86 -9.72 -9.27
N GLY A 129 13.63 -10.17 -9.02
CA GLY A 129 13.34 -11.08 -7.93
C GLY A 129 14.01 -12.45 -8.11
N GLY A 130 14.56 -12.99 -7.02
CA GLY A 130 15.28 -14.27 -7.01
C GLY A 130 14.49 -15.43 -6.35
N GLU A 131 15.19 -16.52 -6.09
CA GLU A 131 14.60 -17.78 -5.59
C GLU A 131 14.28 -17.82 -4.09
N ASP A 132 14.55 -16.74 -3.35
CA ASP A 132 14.31 -16.68 -1.90
C ASP A 132 12.81 -16.95 -1.58
N PRO A 133 12.49 -18.02 -0.84
CA PRO A 133 11.12 -18.34 -0.47
C PRO A 133 10.41 -17.21 0.29
N LYS A 134 11.13 -16.43 1.11
CA LYS A 134 10.51 -15.33 1.86
C LYS A 134 10.05 -14.21 0.93
N ALA A 135 10.90 -13.81 -0.01
CA ALA A 135 10.57 -12.83 -1.03
C ALA A 135 9.45 -13.34 -1.97
N ILE A 136 9.51 -14.59 -2.41
CA ILE A 136 8.45 -15.21 -3.23
C ILE A 136 7.11 -15.22 -2.50
N ASN A 137 7.07 -15.65 -1.24
CA ASN A 137 5.84 -15.66 -0.46
C ASN A 137 5.27 -14.25 -0.27
N THR A 138 6.12 -13.24 -0.11
CA THR A 138 5.70 -11.84 -0.04
C THR A 138 5.08 -11.37 -1.36
N ALA A 139 5.70 -11.72 -2.48
CA ALA A 139 5.23 -11.36 -3.81
C ALA A 139 3.87 -12.02 -4.14
N LEU A 140 3.71 -13.28 -3.73
CA LEU A 140 2.51 -14.08 -3.99
C LEU A 140 1.41 -13.94 -2.91
N ALA A 141 1.69 -13.25 -1.81
CA ALA A 141 0.75 -13.12 -0.69
C ALA A 141 -0.62 -12.58 -1.11
N GLY A 142 -0.68 -11.74 -2.15
CA GLY A 142 -1.91 -11.17 -2.69
C GLY A 142 -2.72 -12.07 -3.61
N ASN A 143 -2.34 -13.34 -3.79
CA ASN A 143 -3.00 -14.28 -4.68
C ASN A 143 -3.53 -15.47 -3.86
N LEU A 144 -4.84 -15.72 -3.94
CA LEU A 144 -5.48 -16.82 -3.21
C LEU A 144 -5.71 -18.02 -4.14
N CYS A 145 -5.33 -19.20 -3.66
CA CYS A 145 -5.65 -20.48 -4.29
C CYS A 145 -6.38 -21.38 -3.30
N ARG A 146 -7.47 -22.01 -3.76
CA ARG A 146 -8.25 -22.95 -2.94
C ARG A 146 -7.92 -24.42 -3.20
N CYS A 147 -7.17 -24.72 -4.26
CA CYS A 147 -6.99 -26.08 -4.76
C CYS A 147 -5.58 -26.65 -4.49
N THR A 148 -4.52 -25.87 -4.74
CA THR A 148 -3.15 -26.40 -4.83
C THR A 148 -2.41 -26.56 -3.51
N GLY A 149 -2.88 -25.90 -2.44
CA GLY A 149 -2.13 -25.80 -1.18
C GLY A 149 -0.84 -24.95 -1.29
N TYR A 150 -0.68 -24.14 -2.33
CA TYR A 150 0.42 -23.18 -2.58
C TYR A 150 1.82 -23.77 -2.82
N ALA A 151 2.20 -24.88 -2.20
CA ALA A 151 3.53 -25.48 -2.35
C ALA A 151 3.99 -25.67 -3.81
N PRO A 152 3.17 -26.24 -4.74
CA PRO A 152 3.59 -26.34 -6.15
C PRO A 152 3.73 -24.99 -6.85
N ILE A 153 2.97 -23.97 -6.44
CA ILE A 153 3.05 -22.61 -6.99
C ILE A 153 4.37 -21.94 -6.59
N VAL A 154 4.79 -22.10 -5.32
CA VAL A 154 6.08 -21.57 -4.85
C VAL A 154 7.24 -22.26 -5.60
N ARG A 155 7.17 -23.58 -5.80
CA ARG A 155 8.16 -24.32 -6.61
C ARG A 155 8.18 -23.85 -8.07
N ALA A 156 7.00 -23.62 -8.68
CA ALA A 156 6.89 -23.04 -10.01
C ALA A 156 7.60 -21.69 -10.10
N MET A 157 7.43 -20.84 -9.08
CA MET A 157 8.08 -19.54 -9.06
C MET A 157 9.61 -19.63 -8.96
N GLN A 158 10.12 -20.49 -8.09
CA GLN A 158 11.57 -20.74 -7.99
C GLN A 158 12.13 -21.28 -9.31
N HIS A 159 11.42 -22.21 -9.94
CA HIS A 159 11.82 -22.76 -11.24
C HIS A 159 11.81 -21.69 -12.34
N ALA A 160 10.77 -20.84 -12.38
CA ALA A 160 10.69 -19.72 -13.31
C ALA A 160 11.85 -18.73 -13.13
N CYS A 161 12.26 -18.43 -11.88
CA CYS A 161 13.41 -17.56 -11.63
C CYS A 161 14.70 -18.12 -12.24
N ARG A 162 14.94 -19.43 -12.15
CA ARG A 162 16.12 -20.09 -12.77
C ARG A 162 16.10 -19.98 -14.29
N ILE A 163 14.98 -20.40 -14.91
CA ILE A 163 14.84 -20.37 -16.37
C ILE A 163 15.01 -18.95 -16.90
N MET A 164 14.43 -17.96 -16.20
CA MET A 164 14.53 -16.55 -16.56
C MET A 164 15.96 -16.03 -16.54
N VAL A 165 16.80 -16.45 -15.59
CA VAL A 165 18.23 -16.07 -15.55
C VAL A 165 18.99 -16.70 -16.71
N GLU A 166 18.67 -17.94 -17.08
CA GLU A 166 19.37 -18.69 -18.13
C GLU A 166 18.98 -18.27 -19.55
N GLN A 167 17.68 -18.01 -19.77
CA GLN A 167 17.09 -17.88 -21.11
C GLN A 167 16.53 -16.48 -21.40
N GLY A 168 16.33 -15.64 -20.37
CA GLY A 168 15.66 -14.35 -20.51
C GLY A 168 14.17 -14.47 -20.89
N ASN A 169 13.54 -13.36 -21.29
CA ASN A 169 12.22 -13.39 -21.92
C ASN A 169 12.03 -12.32 -23.01
N HIS A 170 10.91 -12.40 -23.72
CA HIS A 170 10.60 -11.47 -24.82
C HIS A 170 10.43 -10.02 -24.36
N PHE A 171 10.13 -9.75 -23.08
CA PHE A 171 10.09 -8.38 -22.56
C PHE A 171 11.49 -7.78 -22.43
N ASP A 172 12.51 -8.56 -22.11
CA ASP A 172 13.91 -8.09 -22.05
C ASP A 172 14.36 -7.52 -23.39
N VAL A 173 14.04 -8.24 -24.46
CA VAL A 173 14.30 -7.81 -25.84
C VAL A 173 13.48 -6.55 -26.19
N ALA A 174 12.25 -6.45 -25.70
CA ALA A 174 11.34 -5.35 -25.99
C ALA A 174 11.58 -4.08 -25.13
N LYS A 175 12.49 -4.10 -24.14
CA LYS A 175 12.68 -2.98 -23.18
C LYS A 175 12.85 -1.63 -23.87
N GLN A 176 13.71 -1.54 -24.88
CA GLN A 176 13.95 -0.28 -25.58
C GLN A 176 12.70 0.24 -26.30
N ASN A 177 11.93 -0.65 -26.93
CA ASN A 177 10.68 -0.28 -27.59
C ASN A 177 9.59 0.13 -26.59
N ILE A 178 9.56 -0.47 -25.40
CA ILE A 178 8.68 -0.05 -24.31
C ILE A 178 9.07 1.36 -23.83
N ILE A 179 10.37 1.62 -23.64
CA ILE A 179 10.88 2.96 -23.26
C ILE A 179 10.47 4.01 -24.30
N LEU A 180 10.67 3.74 -25.59
CA LEU A 180 10.30 4.67 -26.66
C LEU A 180 8.80 4.98 -26.66
N ARG A 181 7.96 3.95 -26.54
CA ARG A 181 6.49 4.11 -26.46
C ARG A 181 6.06 4.92 -25.25
N LEU A 182 6.56 4.57 -24.06
CA LEU A 182 6.18 5.26 -22.83
C LEU A 182 6.70 6.70 -22.79
N SER A 183 7.89 6.95 -23.35
CA SER A 183 8.41 8.32 -23.50
C SER A 183 7.52 9.16 -24.40
N ALA A 184 7.02 8.60 -25.51
CA ALA A 184 6.10 9.29 -26.43
C ALA A 184 4.74 9.63 -25.81
N LEU A 185 4.33 8.94 -24.73
CA LEU A 185 3.10 9.26 -23.99
C LEU A 185 3.27 10.41 -22.99
N GLN A 186 4.50 10.79 -22.63
CA GLN A 186 4.78 11.85 -21.66
C GLN A 186 4.69 13.22 -22.33
N ASP A 187 3.65 13.99 -22.02
CA ASP A 187 3.37 15.29 -22.65
C ASP A 187 3.09 16.44 -21.66
N ASP A 188 3.31 16.19 -20.36
CA ASP A 188 3.09 17.14 -19.25
C ASP A 188 1.70 17.80 -19.23
N SER A 189 0.75 17.25 -19.97
CA SER A 189 -0.54 17.87 -20.18
C SER A 189 -1.55 17.39 -19.15
N SER A 190 -2.36 18.32 -18.64
CA SER A 190 -3.54 17.93 -17.88
C SER A 190 -4.57 17.29 -18.80
N VAL A 191 -5.27 16.27 -18.31
CA VAL A 191 -6.37 15.61 -19.00
C VAL A 191 -7.68 15.99 -18.32
N ASP A 192 -8.70 16.35 -19.08
CA ASP A 192 -10.04 16.60 -18.57
C ASP A 192 -11.06 15.93 -19.51
N ILE A 193 -11.67 14.85 -19.05
CA ILE A 193 -12.63 14.06 -19.82
C ILE A 193 -14.01 14.34 -19.25
N GLN A 194 -14.92 14.79 -20.10
CA GLN A 194 -16.34 14.90 -19.79
C GLN A 194 -17.09 13.87 -20.61
N SER A 195 -17.83 13.00 -19.93
CA SER A 195 -18.71 11.99 -20.52
C SER A 195 -20.13 12.17 -20.00
N HIS A 196 -21.06 11.42 -20.59
CA HIS A 196 -22.42 11.31 -20.07
C HIS A 196 -22.48 10.68 -18.66
N CYS A 197 -21.44 9.95 -18.26
CA CYS A 197 -21.34 9.26 -16.97
C CYS A 197 -20.62 10.08 -15.88
N GLY A 198 -19.99 11.20 -16.22
CA GLY A 198 -19.29 12.05 -15.26
C GLY A 198 -18.05 12.74 -15.83
N ARG A 199 -17.22 13.26 -14.93
CA ARG A 199 -15.99 14.00 -15.26
C ARG A 199 -14.76 13.35 -14.63
N ILE A 200 -13.65 13.35 -15.36
CA ILE A 200 -12.35 12.86 -14.88
C ILE A 200 -11.32 13.95 -15.15
N THR A 201 -10.63 14.41 -14.11
CA THR A 201 -9.54 15.37 -14.25
C THR A 201 -8.22 14.76 -13.78
N LEU A 202 -7.24 14.73 -14.66
CA LEU A 202 -5.85 14.33 -14.39
C LEU A 202 -4.98 15.61 -14.42
N PRO A 203 -4.85 16.32 -13.28
CA PRO A 203 -4.00 17.52 -13.21
C PRO A 203 -2.53 17.17 -13.43
N ALA A 204 -1.81 17.96 -14.23
CA ALA A 204 -0.38 17.75 -14.48
C ALA A 204 0.52 18.17 -13.30
N SER A 205 0.02 19.04 -12.40
CA SER A 205 0.74 19.51 -11.22
C SER A 205 -0.20 19.75 -10.03
N SER A 206 0.36 19.85 -8.83
CA SER A 206 -0.37 20.18 -7.61
C SER A 206 -1.06 21.56 -7.67
N ASN A 207 -0.51 22.51 -8.44
CA ASN A 207 -1.14 23.81 -8.66
C ASN A 207 -2.45 23.68 -9.45
N VAL A 208 -2.46 22.87 -10.50
CA VAL A 208 -3.67 22.59 -11.28
C VAL A 208 -4.66 21.81 -10.42
N LEU A 209 -4.20 20.80 -9.68
CA LEU A 209 -5.04 20.04 -8.74
C LEU A 209 -5.74 20.98 -7.75
N ALA A 210 -4.98 21.86 -7.09
CA ALA A 210 -5.51 22.80 -6.10
C ALA A 210 -6.56 23.75 -6.70
N SER A 211 -6.33 24.23 -7.93
CA SER A 211 -7.26 25.14 -8.62
C SER A 211 -8.56 24.42 -9.00
N VAL A 212 -8.46 23.24 -9.63
CA VAL A 212 -9.63 22.44 -10.01
C VAL A 212 -10.43 22.01 -8.79
N TYR A 213 -9.77 21.65 -7.68
CA TYR A 213 -10.48 21.22 -6.48
C TYR A 213 -11.18 22.38 -5.75
N LEU A 214 -10.65 23.61 -5.83
CA LEU A 214 -11.35 24.81 -5.38
C LEU A 214 -12.65 25.05 -6.16
N GLU A 215 -12.60 24.89 -7.48
CA GLU A 215 -13.77 25.04 -8.35
C GLU A 215 -14.79 23.89 -8.18
N ASN A 216 -14.32 22.72 -7.77
CA ASN A 216 -15.12 21.50 -7.68
C ASN A 216 -14.99 20.85 -6.28
N PRO A 217 -15.46 21.50 -5.19
CA PRO A 217 -15.28 21.03 -3.81
C PRO A 217 -15.87 19.64 -3.53
N GLN A 218 -16.84 19.21 -4.33
CA GLN A 218 -17.52 17.91 -4.21
C GLN A 218 -16.82 16.78 -4.99
N ALA A 219 -15.77 17.10 -5.75
CA ALA A 219 -15.04 16.09 -6.51
C ALA A 219 -14.36 15.09 -5.57
N THR A 220 -14.37 13.83 -5.97
CA THR A 220 -13.68 12.76 -5.23
C THR A 220 -12.22 12.74 -5.64
N LEU A 221 -11.32 12.99 -4.68
CA LEU A 221 -9.89 12.80 -4.90
C LEU A 221 -9.56 11.31 -4.90
N VAL A 222 -8.88 10.85 -5.95
CA VAL A 222 -8.47 9.45 -6.08
C VAL A 222 -6.97 9.36 -6.35
N ALA A 223 -6.25 8.67 -5.45
CA ALA A 223 -4.84 8.37 -5.61
C ALA A 223 -4.65 6.95 -6.17
N GLY A 224 -4.56 5.95 -5.28
CA GLY A 224 -4.36 4.54 -5.64
C GLY A 224 -5.65 3.75 -5.91
N ALA A 225 -6.82 4.33 -5.66
CA ALA A 225 -8.13 3.69 -5.74
C ALA A 225 -8.33 2.43 -4.86
N THR A 226 -7.37 2.03 -4.03
CA THR A 226 -7.46 0.80 -3.22
C THR A 226 -8.46 0.86 -2.06
N ASP A 227 -9.11 2.01 -1.86
CA ASP A 227 -10.24 2.18 -0.94
C ASP A 227 -11.47 2.66 -1.72
N VAL A 228 -11.33 3.75 -2.48
CA VAL A 228 -12.39 4.30 -3.35
C VAL A 228 -12.92 3.27 -4.36
N GLY A 229 -12.09 2.35 -4.84
CA GLY A 229 -12.51 1.25 -5.70
C GLY A 229 -13.59 0.39 -5.04
N LEU A 230 -13.51 0.15 -3.73
CA LEU A 230 -14.52 -0.61 -2.99
C LEU A 230 -15.82 0.18 -2.82
N TRP A 231 -15.76 1.52 -2.83
CA TRP A 231 -16.97 2.34 -2.86
C TRP A 231 -17.79 2.07 -4.12
N VAL A 232 -17.12 1.82 -5.24
CA VAL A 232 -17.76 1.44 -6.49
C VAL A 232 -18.13 -0.04 -6.48
N THR A 233 -17.17 -0.95 -6.28
CA THR A 233 -17.37 -2.38 -6.51
C THR A 233 -18.19 -3.09 -5.43
N LYS A 234 -18.20 -2.56 -4.20
CA LYS A 234 -18.93 -3.14 -3.05
C LYS A 234 -20.09 -2.28 -2.57
N HIS A 235 -19.96 -0.96 -2.68
CA HIS A 235 -21.01 -0.05 -2.24
C HIS A 235 -21.82 0.56 -3.39
N LEU A 236 -21.48 0.22 -4.64
CA LEU A 236 -22.19 0.66 -5.85
C LEU A 236 -22.38 2.18 -5.89
N ARG A 237 -21.39 2.93 -5.38
CA ARG A 237 -21.41 4.39 -5.37
C ARG A 237 -21.00 4.94 -6.72
N ASP A 238 -21.74 5.93 -7.17
CA ASP A 238 -21.36 6.75 -8.30
C ASP A 238 -20.35 7.82 -7.90
N LEU A 239 -19.37 8.07 -8.76
CA LEU A 239 -18.36 9.12 -8.59
C LEU A 239 -18.50 10.12 -9.75
N PRO A 240 -19.35 11.16 -9.62
CA PRO A 240 -19.70 12.04 -10.74
C PRO A 240 -18.52 12.88 -11.23
N HIS A 241 -17.57 13.21 -10.35
CA HIS A 241 -16.32 13.87 -10.71
C HIS A 241 -15.17 13.30 -9.90
N VAL A 242 -14.17 12.77 -10.59
CA VAL A 242 -12.91 12.30 -9.99
C VAL A 242 -11.76 13.22 -10.38
N ILE A 243 -10.93 13.59 -9.39
CA ILE A 243 -9.65 14.27 -9.61
C ILE A 243 -8.53 13.32 -9.20
N SER A 244 -7.62 13.02 -10.13
CA SER A 244 -6.48 12.17 -9.82
C SER A 244 -5.41 12.94 -9.05
N VAL A 245 -5.03 12.41 -7.89
CA VAL A 245 -3.88 12.92 -7.13
C VAL A 245 -2.57 12.49 -7.80
N ARG A 246 -2.53 11.28 -8.37
CA ARG A 246 -1.29 10.69 -8.90
C ARG A 246 -0.87 11.22 -10.27
N SER A 247 -1.72 11.95 -10.99
CA SER A 247 -1.28 12.59 -12.24
C SER A 247 -0.42 13.83 -12.00
N ALA A 248 -0.53 14.46 -10.82
CA ALA A 248 0.29 15.61 -10.46
C ALA A 248 1.73 15.18 -10.17
N LYS A 249 2.63 15.45 -11.12
CA LYS A 249 4.00 14.91 -11.10
C LYS A 249 4.81 15.34 -9.88
N ASP A 250 4.62 16.57 -9.42
CA ASP A 250 5.32 17.14 -8.27
C ASP A 250 4.88 16.54 -6.92
N LEU A 251 3.76 15.80 -6.87
CA LEU A 251 3.32 15.05 -5.68
C LEU A 251 4.00 13.67 -5.52
N HIS A 252 4.85 13.25 -6.47
CA HIS A 252 5.64 12.01 -6.38
C HIS A 252 6.99 12.20 -5.68
N LYS A 253 7.28 13.38 -5.15
CA LYS A 253 8.55 13.64 -4.46
C LYS A 253 8.70 12.77 -3.21
N LEU A 254 9.81 12.05 -3.14
CA LEU A 254 10.29 11.29 -1.99
C LEU A 254 11.76 11.69 -1.78
N GLU A 255 12.04 12.44 -0.73
CA GLU A 255 13.36 13.05 -0.54
C GLU A 255 13.69 13.26 0.93
N GLN A 256 14.97 13.08 1.28
CA GLN A 256 15.48 13.55 2.56
C GLN A 256 15.52 15.09 2.53
N ARG A 257 14.98 15.71 3.57
CA ARG A 257 15.11 17.16 3.83
C ARG A 257 15.85 17.35 5.15
N ASP A 258 16.16 18.60 5.46
CA ASP A 258 16.77 18.93 6.75
C ASP A 258 15.86 18.47 7.90
N GLY A 259 16.39 17.60 8.76
CA GLY A 259 15.69 17.04 9.91
C GLY A 259 14.62 15.99 9.64
N GLY A 260 14.49 15.42 8.42
CA GLY A 260 13.56 14.32 8.20
C GLY A 260 13.24 13.93 6.74
N LEU A 261 12.38 12.93 6.60
CA LEU A 261 11.94 12.37 5.32
C LEU A 261 10.64 13.02 4.84
N TRP A 262 10.63 13.52 3.60
CA TRP A 262 9.41 13.98 2.93
C TRP A 262 8.82 12.89 2.04
N ILE A 263 7.50 12.68 2.15
CA ILE A 263 6.74 11.76 1.29
C ILE A 263 5.54 12.50 0.70
N GLY A 264 5.57 12.72 -0.62
CA GLY A 264 4.48 13.38 -1.36
C GLY A 264 3.21 12.52 -1.48
N ALA A 265 2.08 13.17 -1.73
CA ALA A 265 0.76 12.53 -1.72
C ALA A 265 0.55 11.40 -2.75
N ALA A 266 1.32 11.42 -3.84
CA ALA A 266 1.23 10.43 -4.91
C ALA A 266 2.18 9.24 -4.75
N VAL A 267 3.07 9.27 -3.76
CA VAL A 267 4.06 8.21 -3.50
C VAL A 267 3.37 6.96 -2.97
N THR A 268 3.54 5.84 -3.67
CA THR A 268 2.98 4.54 -3.27
C THR A 268 3.73 3.94 -2.09
N TYR A 269 3.12 3.00 -1.38
CA TYR A 269 3.84 2.24 -0.36
C TYR A 269 5.05 1.53 -0.94
N THR A 270 4.93 0.91 -2.12
CA THR A 270 6.07 0.26 -2.79
C THR A 270 7.23 1.24 -3.03
N GLN A 271 6.95 2.47 -3.47
CA GLN A 271 7.98 3.50 -3.68
C GLN A 271 8.58 4.00 -2.35
N ALA A 272 7.76 4.20 -1.32
CA ALA A 272 8.21 4.71 -0.03
C ALA A 272 9.00 3.68 0.80
N MET A 273 8.77 2.38 0.58
CA MET A 273 9.30 1.30 1.41
C MET A 273 10.82 1.34 1.62
N PRO A 274 11.68 1.53 0.61
CA PRO A 274 13.14 1.60 0.82
C PRO A 274 13.54 2.77 1.74
N ALA A 275 13.00 3.96 1.49
CA ALA A 275 13.29 5.14 2.32
C ALA A 275 12.74 4.98 3.75
N LEU A 276 11.54 4.42 3.89
CA LEU A 276 10.95 4.10 5.19
C LEU A 276 11.73 3.02 5.93
N ALA A 277 12.32 2.04 5.24
CA ALA A 277 13.18 1.02 5.86
C ALA A 277 14.46 1.64 6.43
N THR A 278 15.01 2.66 5.79
CA THR A 278 16.16 3.40 6.30
C THR A 278 15.75 4.32 7.46
N HIS A 279 14.63 5.04 7.32
CA HIS A 279 14.19 6.05 8.29
C HIS A 279 13.55 5.45 9.54
N LEU A 280 12.77 4.39 9.38
CA LEU A 280 12.00 3.68 10.41
C LEU A 280 12.19 2.16 10.24
N PRO A 281 13.39 1.61 10.50
CA PRO A 281 13.72 0.21 10.20
C PRO A 281 12.77 -0.80 10.85
N ASP A 282 12.29 -0.52 12.05
CA ASP A 282 11.37 -1.37 12.80
C ASP A 282 9.94 -1.40 12.23
N ALA A 283 9.61 -0.46 11.34
CA ALA A 283 8.31 -0.39 10.67
C ALA A 283 8.19 -1.34 9.46
N LEU A 284 9.32 -1.74 8.88
CA LEU A 284 9.36 -2.38 7.56
C LEU A 284 8.51 -3.65 7.49
N GLU A 285 8.61 -4.52 8.49
CA GLU A 285 7.84 -5.77 8.51
C GLU A 285 6.32 -5.51 8.57
N THR A 286 5.91 -4.48 9.30
CA THR A 286 4.50 -4.08 9.34
C THR A 286 4.06 -3.48 8.00
N ILE A 287 4.88 -2.64 7.37
CA ILE A 287 4.59 -2.07 6.05
C ILE A 287 4.44 -3.16 4.98
N LYS A 288 5.28 -4.20 5.00
CA LYS A 288 5.16 -5.37 4.11
C LYS A 288 3.82 -6.12 4.27
N ARG A 289 3.14 -5.95 5.41
CA ARG A 289 1.85 -6.55 5.72
C ARG A 289 0.66 -5.63 5.47
N ILE A 290 0.89 -4.41 4.95
CA ILE A 290 -0.16 -3.51 4.47
C ILE A 290 -0.62 -4.01 3.11
N GLY A 291 -1.83 -4.57 3.04
CA GLY A 291 -2.40 -5.14 1.83
C GLY A 291 -1.49 -6.16 1.14
N SER A 292 -1.73 -6.40 -0.15
CA SER A 292 -0.87 -7.18 -1.05
C SER A 292 0.21 -6.32 -1.70
N THR A 293 1.15 -6.99 -2.37
CA THR A 293 2.08 -6.31 -3.29
C THR A 293 1.31 -5.52 -4.35
N GLN A 294 0.22 -6.08 -4.87
CA GLN A 294 -0.68 -5.43 -5.83
C GLN A 294 -1.32 -4.16 -5.25
N VAL A 295 -1.81 -4.24 -4.01
CA VAL A 295 -2.35 -3.09 -3.30
C VAL A 295 -1.26 -2.05 -3.04
N ARG A 296 -0.08 -2.43 -2.52
CA ARG A 296 1.02 -1.48 -2.24
C ARG A 296 1.58 -0.80 -3.48
N ASN A 297 1.51 -1.45 -4.64
CA ASN A 297 1.90 -0.90 -5.93
C ASN A 297 0.98 0.25 -6.39
N ALA A 298 -0.24 0.33 -5.85
CA ALA A 298 -1.21 1.38 -6.17
C ALA A 298 -1.48 2.34 -5.00
N ALA A 299 -1.64 1.81 -3.78
CA ALA A 299 -1.95 2.54 -2.56
C ALA A 299 -0.85 3.54 -2.20
N THR A 300 -1.23 4.80 -1.96
CA THR A 300 -0.31 5.84 -1.51
C THR A 300 -0.29 5.95 0.00
N VAL A 301 0.87 6.36 0.54
CA VAL A 301 1.04 6.57 1.98
C VAL A 301 0.03 7.60 2.49
N CYS A 302 -0.07 8.74 1.80
CA CYS A 302 -1.02 9.80 2.13
C CYS A 302 -2.48 9.39 1.87
N GLY A 303 -2.75 8.52 0.89
CA GLY A 303 -4.08 7.98 0.66
C GLY A 303 -4.56 7.10 1.81
N ASN A 304 -3.65 6.32 2.42
CA ASN A 304 -3.97 5.53 3.61
C ASN A 304 -4.28 6.40 4.84
N ILE A 305 -3.56 7.52 5.00
CA ILE A 305 -3.86 8.54 6.02
C ILE A 305 -5.21 9.22 5.73
N GLY A 306 -5.41 9.66 4.49
CA GLY A 306 -6.62 10.36 4.05
C GLY A 306 -7.89 9.53 4.17
N ASN A 307 -7.79 8.20 4.04
CA ASN A 307 -8.90 7.27 4.27
C ASN A 307 -9.38 7.28 5.74
N ALA A 308 -8.47 7.55 6.70
CA ALA A 308 -8.81 7.64 8.12
C ALA A 308 -9.53 6.42 8.69
N SER A 309 -9.23 5.24 8.16
CA SER A 309 -9.79 3.99 8.67
C SER A 309 -9.36 3.75 10.13
N PRO A 310 -10.27 3.41 11.05
CA PRO A 310 -9.93 3.16 12.45
C PRO A 310 -8.97 1.99 12.65
N ILE A 311 -8.95 1.05 11.71
CA ILE A 311 -8.09 -0.14 11.67
C ILE A 311 -6.94 0.00 10.65
N GLY A 312 -6.65 1.23 10.21
CA GLY A 312 -5.55 1.51 9.29
C GLY A 312 -4.19 1.28 9.94
N ASP A 313 -3.29 0.62 9.22
CA ASP A 313 -1.95 0.28 9.73
C ASP A 313 -0.97 1.46 9.69
N GLY A 314 -1.09 2.33 8.69
CA GLY A 314 -0.20 3.48 8.48
C GLY A 314 -0.34 4.57 9.55
N PRO A 315 -1.54 5.08 9.88
CA PRO A 315 -1.67 6.20 10.80
C PRO A 315 -1.02 5.97 12.18
N PRO A 316 -1.22 4.83 12.87
CA PRO A 316 -0.55 4.58 14.15
C PRO A 316 0.98 4.62 14.03
N LEU A 317 1.52 4.01 12.97
CA LEU A 317 2.96 4.01 12.72
C LEU A 317 3.51 5.44 12.60
N PHE A 318 2.87 6.27 11.78
CA PHE A 318 3.33 7.64 11.53
C PHE A 318 3.08 8.57 12.72
N MET A 319 2.03 8.34 13.53
CA MET A 319 1.82 9.07 14.80
C MET A 319 2.93 8.80 15.81
N ALA A 320 3.36 7.54 15.94
CA ALA A 320 4.47 7.16 16.80
C ALA A 320 5.79 7.80 16.35
N ALA A 321 5.99 7.92 15.03
CA ALA A 321 7.14 8.61 14.43
C ALA A 321 7.05 10.16 14.46
N ASN A 322 6.08 10.74 15.16
CA ASN A 322 5.90 12.20 15.28
C ASN A 322 5.71 12.91 13.92
N THR A 323 5.00 12.27 12.99
CA THR A 323 4.81 12.78 11.62
C THR A 323 3.97 14.06 11.59
N ILE A 324 4.39 15.01 10.75
CA ILE A 324 3.65 16.23 10.44
C ILE A 324 2.92 16.06 9.10
N LEU A 325 1.63 16.34 9.07
CA LEU A 325 0.80 16.33 7.89
C LEU A 325 0.78 17.71 7.24
N HIS A 326 1.01 17.76 5.92
CA HIS A 326 0.95 19.00 5.14
C HIS A 326 -0.32 19.01 4.30
N LEU A 327 -1.16 20.00 4.55
CA LEU A 327 -2.44 20.20 3.89
C LEU A 327 -2.39 21.44 3.00
N ARG A 328 -3.14 21.42 1.91
CA ARG A 328 -3.18 22.51 0.94
C ARG A 328 -4.59 22.76 0.41
N GLN A 329 -4.98 24.03 0.36
CA GLN A 329 -6.22 24.53 -0.22
C GLN A 329 -5.89 25.72 -1.13
N GLY A 330 -5.96 25.54 -2.46
CA GLY A 330 -5.51 26.56 -3.41
C GLY A 330 -4.04 26.95 -3.21
N HIS A 331 -3.81 28.21 -2.83
CA HIS A 331 -2.49 28.75 -2.50
C HIS A 331 -2.13 28.64 -1.00
N ILE A 332 -3.11 28.36 -0.15
CA ILE A 332 -2.94 28.28 1.31
C ILE A 332 -2.37 26.90 1.65
N ARG A 333 -1.34 26.87 2.50
CA ARG A 333 -0.74 25.65 3.05
C ARG A 333 -0.75 25.73 4.56
N ARG A 334 -1.07 24.61 5.20
CA ARG A 334 -0.97 24.46 6.66
C ARG A 334 -0.36 23.13 7.04
N GLN A 335 0.15 23.07 8.26
CA GLN A 335 0.76 21.89 8.84
C GLN A 335 0.05 21.56 10.15
N ILE A 336 -0.18 20.27 10.39
CA ILE A 336 -0.72 19.79 11.67
C ILE A 336 0.01 18.51 12.09
N PRO A 337 0.20 18.25 13.40
CA PRO A 337 0.59 16.93 13.87
C PRO A 337 -0.42 15.88 13.37
N LEU A 338 0.07 14.73 12.91
CA LEU A 338 -0.80 13.72 12.31
C LEU A 338 -1.92 13.25 13.25
N GLU A 339 -1.65 13.15 14.55
CA GLU A 339 -2.66 12.78 15.56
C GLU A 339 -3.84 13.75 15.64
N ASN A 340 -3.68 15.00 15.21
CA ASN A 340 -4.75 16.00 15.24
C ASN A 340 -5.63 15.97 13.97
N TYR A 341 -5.22 15.21 12.94
CA TYR A 341 -6.00 15.10 11.70
C TYR A 341 -7.27 14.28 11.89
N PHE A 342 -7.28 13.31 12.82
CA PHE A 342 -8.42 12.42 13.04
C PHE A 342 -9.28 12.97 14.18
N LEU A 343 -10.50 13.43 13.87
CA LEU A 343 -11.38 14.06 14.85
C LEU A 343 -12.38 13.05 15.42
N GLU A 344 -13.13 12.41 14.53
CA GLU A 344 -14.17 11.44 14.85
C GLU A 344 -14.23 10.38 13.74
N TYR A 345 -14.99 9.29 13.94
CA TYR A 345 -15.16 8.27 12.91
C TYR A 345 -15.68 8.89 11.61
N GLY A 346 -14.92 8.74 10.52
CA GLY A 346 -15.27 9.31 9.21
C GLY A 346 -15.11 10.83 9.09
N LYS A 347 -14.55 11.52 10.10
CA LYS A 347 -14.36 12.98 10.11
C LYS A 347 -12.92 13.35 10.42
N GLN A 348 -12.33 14.16 9.55
CA GLN A 348 -10.95 14.63 9.66
C GLN A 348 -10.89 16.16 9.72
N ASP A 349 -9.81 16.73 10.24
CA ASP A 349 -9.50 18.17 10.13
C ASP A 349 -9.04 18.48 8.71
N ARG A 350 -10.02 18.55 7.79
CA ARG A 350 -9.84 18.89 6.39
C ARG A 350 -10.90 19.88 5.95
N GLN A 351 -10.48 21.06 5.49
CA GLN A 351 -11.38 22.07 4.96
C GLN A 351 -11.93 21.65 3.58
N PRO A 352 -13.08 22.20 3.14
CA PRO A 352 -13.55 22.01 1.76
C PRO A 352 -12.46 22.38 0.73
N SER A 353 -12.30 21.55 -0.31
CA SER A 353 -11.24 21.71 -1.32
C SER A 353 -9.79 21.65 -0.80
N GLU A 354 -9.57 21.19 0.44
CA GLU A 354 -8.24 20.95 0.99
C GLU A 354 -7.82 19.50 0.76
N PHE A 355 -6.55 19.29 0.41
CA PHE A 355 -5.98 17.96 0.19
C PHE A 355 -4.66 17.79 0.92
N ILE A 356 -4.28 16.53 1.15
CA ILE A 356 -2.95 16.18 1.68
C ILE A 356 -1.93 16.39 0.56
N GLU A 357 -0.99 17.31 0.74
CA GLU A 357 0.12 17.56 -0.20
C GLU A 357 1.27 16.56 0.06
N GLY A 358 1.46 16.18 1.31
CA GLY A 358 2.44 15.18 1.73
C GLY A 358 2.53 15.03 3.25
N ILE A 359 3.47 14.21 3.70
CA ILE A 359 3.87 14.10 5.09
C ILE A 359 5.37 14.34 5.26
N PHE A 360 5.73 14.85 6.43
CA PHE A 360 7.11 14.99 6.87
C PHE A 360 7.32 14.13 8.12
N ILE A 361 8.25 13.19 8.05
CA ILE A 361 8.60 12.29 9.16
C ILE A 361 9.93 12.79 9.73
N PRO A 362 9.96 13.38 10.94
CA PRO A 362 11.20 13.86 11.54
C PRO A 362 12.22 12.75 11.75
N ASP A 363 13.51 13.09 11.71
CA ASP A 363 14.58 12.20 12.16
C ASP A 363 14.34 11.80 13.62
N GLN A 364 14.54 10.52 13.92
CA GLN A 364 14.43 10.02 15.29
C GLN A 364 15.74 10.26 16.04
N SER A 365 15.65 10.61 17.32
CA SER A 365 16.85 10.69 18.17
C SER A 365 17.53 9.33 18.27
N ALA A 366 18.85 9.30 18.39
CA ALA A 366 19.61 8.07 18.63
C ALA A 366 19.20 7.36 19.95
N GLN A 367 18.54 8.09 20.87
CA GLN A 367 17.99 7.56 22.12
C GLN A 367 16.56 7.02 21.99
N THR A 368 15.94 7.19 20.82
CA THR A 368 14.58 6.73 20.55
C THR A 368 14.62 5.27 20.09
N VAL A 369 13.86 4.43 20.78
CA VAL A 369 13.59 3.06 20.34
C VAL A 369 12.15 2.96 19.88
N MET A 370 11.94 2.38 18.70
CA MET A 370 10.62 2.26 18.09
C MET A 370 10.31 0.82 17.72
N ARG A 371 9.06 0.37 17.89
CA ARG A 371 8.57 -0.91 17.37
C ARG A 371 7.14 -0.78 16.85
N ALA A 372 6.81 -1.61 15.88
CA ALA A 372 5.49 -1.69 15.26
C ALA A 372 4.98 -3.13 15.28
N TYR A 373 3.71 -3.32 15.63
CA TYR A 373 3.09 -4.61 15.82
C TYR A 373 1.72 -4.65 15.15
N LYS A 374 1.56 -5.57 14.21
CA LYS A 374 0.26 -5.87 13.59
C LYS A 374 -0.23 -7.25 14.04
N VAL A 375 -1.42 -7.26 14.65
CA VAL A 375 -2.14 -8.47 15.07
C VAL A 375 -3.40 -8.62 14.22
N SER A 376 -3.53 -9.78 13.58
CA SER A 376 -4.63 -10.12 12.66
C SER A 376 -4.87 -11.63 12.69
N LYS A 377 -6.00 -12.11 12.14
CA LYS A 377 -6.34 -13.54 12.13
C LYS A 377 -5.46 -14.34 11.17
N ARG A 378 -5.12 -13.74 10.03
CA ARG A 378 -4.11 -14.23 9.08
C ARG A 378 -2.91 -13.30 9.07
N PHE A 379 -1.71 -13.86 8.97
CA PHE A 379 -0.48 -13.08 9.02
C PHE A 379 -0.38 -12.02 7.90
N ASN A 380 -0.70 -12.42 6.67
CA ASN A 380 -0.75 -11.58 5.47
C ASN A 380 -2.19 -11.37 4.99
N GLN A 381 -2.42 -10.33 4.17
CA GLN A 381 -3.72 -10.04 3.54
C GLN A 381 -4.87 -10.02 4.54
N ASP A 382 -4.70 -9.37 5.68
CA ASP A 382 -5.77 -9.30 6.67
C ASP A 382 -5.80 -7.92 7.29
N ILE A 383 -7.01 -7.54 7.67
CA ILE A 383 -7.27 -6.31 8.39
C ILE A 383 -6.83 -6.53 9.85
N SER A 384 -6.15 -5.52 10.39
CA SER A 384 -5.70 -5.55 11.78
C SER A 384 -6.87 -5.68 12.74
N ALA A 385 -6.77 -6.65 13.66
CA ALA A 385 -7.52 -6.61 14.91
C ALA A 385 -6.96 -5.50 15.79
N ILE A 386 -5.62 -5.38 15.82
CA ILE A 386 -4.89 -4.29 16.47
C ILE A 386 -3.65 -3.97 15.66
N MET A 387 -3.44 -2.68 15.42
CA MET A 387 -2.15 -2.14 15.02
C MET A 387 -1.61 -1.32 16.19
N ALA A 388 -0.36 -1.53 16.58
CA ALA A 388 0.30 -0.76 17.61
C ALA A 388 1.66 -0.27 17.12
N ALA A 389 2.02 0.97 17.40
CA ALA A 389 3.35 1.50 17.17
C ALA A 389 3.79 2.32 18.38
N PHE A 390 4.95 1.98 18.93
CA PHE A 390 5.49 2.58 20.14
C PHE A 390 6.83 3.19 19.84
N ALA A 391 7.05 4.41 20.33
CA ALA A 391 8.34 5.07 20.33
C ALA A 391 8.57 5.68 21.72
N ILE A 392 9.69 5.34 22.36
CA ILE A 392 10.13 5.98 23.60
C ILE A 392 11.56 6.48 23.45
N SER A 393 11.86 7.62 24.06
CA SER A 393 13.22 8.13 24.19
C SER A 393 13.69 7.91 25.63
N VAL A 394 14.82 7.23 25.80
CA VAL A 394 15.37 6.90 27.12
C VAL A 394 16.69 7.65 27.32
N GLY A 395 16.74 8.49 28.34
CA GLY A 395 17.94 9.22 28.74
C GLY A 395 19.06 8.28 29.21
N THR A 396 20.28 8.81 29.32
CA THR A 396 21.46 8.03 29.76
C THR A 396 21.32 7.48 31.18
N ASP A 397 20.48 8.10 32.01
CA ASP A 397 20.15 7.64 33.35
C ASP A 397 19.04 6.57 33.36
N GLY A 398 18.49 6.19 32.21
CA GLY A 398 17.38 5.24 32.07
C GLY A 398 15.99 5.87 32.18
N THR A 399 15.88 7.19 32.30
CA THR A 399 14.59 7.89 32.41
C THR A 399 13.93 8.09 31.05
N ILE A 400 12.64 7.82 30.96
CA ILE A 400 11.84 8.03 29.75
C ILE A 400 11.54 9.52 29.59
N THR A 401 12.11 10.15 28.57
CA THR A 401 11.96 11.59 28.29
C THR A 401 10.85 11.88 27.30
N GLN A 402 10.50 10.91 26.45
CA GLN A 402 9.38 10.97 25.52
C GLN A 402 8.74 9.59 25.40
N ALA A 403 7.41 9.57 25.27
CA ALA A 403 6.65 8.35 25.00
C ALA A 403 5.53 8.66 24.01
N ARG A 404 5.47 7.89 22.93
CA ARG A 404 4.40 7.91 21.92
C ARG A 404 3.88 6.50 21.72
N LEU A 405 2.65 6.25 22.14
CA LEU A 405 2.03 4.93 22.05
C LEU A 405 0.77 5.03 21.19
N ALA A 406 0.85 4.66 19.91
CA ALA A 406 -0.23 4.85 18.95
C ALA A 406 -0.89 3.52 18.57
N PHE A 407 -2.20 3.54 18.38
CA PHE A 407 -3.02 2.36 18.08
C PHE A 407 -4.01 2.59 16.93
N GLY A 408 -4.23 1.52 16.18
CA GLY A 408 -5.36 1.30 15.28
C GLY A 408 -6.17 0.10 15.77
N GLY A 409 -7.49 0.14 15.58
CA GLY A 409 -8.43 -0.89 16.04
C GLY A 409 -8.85 -0.77 17.51
N MET A 410 -8.35 0.22 18.25
CA MET A 410 -8.70 0.41 19.66
C MET A 410 -9.82 1.44 19.89
N ALA A 411 -10.11 2.29 18.91
CA ALA A 411 -11.18 3.30 18.98
C ALA A 411 -11.82 3.51 17.60
N GLY A 412 -12.79 4.44 17.52
CA GLY A 412 -13.40 4.88 16.26
C GLY A 412 -12.48 5.68 15.34
N ILE A 413 -11.24 5.96 15.76
CA ILE A 413 -10.17 6.60 14.99
C ILE A 413 -8.81 6.02 15.40
N PRO A 414 -7.77 6.11 14.56
CA PRO A 414 -6.39 5.93 15.02
C PRO A 414 -6.06 6.98 16.08
N CYS A 415 -5.45 6.58 17.19
CA CYS A 415 -5.21 7.48 18.32
C CYS A 415 -4.06 7.04 19.21
N ARG A 416 -3.60 7.95 20.08
CA ARG A 416 -2.54 7.71 21.07
C ARG A 416 -3.10 7.36 22.44
N ALA A 417 -2.43 6.46 23.15
CA ALA A 417 -2.73 6.04 24.51
C ALA A 417 -2.13 7.04 25.52
N LYS A 418 -2.77 8.21 25.66
CA LYS A 418 -2.24 9.35 26.42
C LYS A 418 -2.09 9.05 27.91
N MET A 419 -2.95 8.23 28.50
CA MET A 419 -2.84 7.84 29.90
C MET A 419 -1.63 6.93 30.11
N ALA A 420 -1.42 5.95 29.22
CA ALA A 420 -0.23 5.11 29.24
C ALA A 420 1.06 5.91 28.97
N GLU A 421 1.05 6.85 28.01
CA GLU A 421 2.18 7.77 27.77
C GLU A 421 2.51 8.55 29.05
N LYS A 422 1.51 9.13 29.73
CA LYS A 422 1.69 9.86 30.99
C LYS A 422 2.26 8.99 32.11
N ALA A 423 1.88 7.71 32.16
CA ALA A 423 2.40 6.77 33.17
C ALA A 423 3.89 6.45 32.96
N LEU A 424 4.39 6.57 31.72
CA LEU A 424 5.80 6.33 31.40
C LEU A 424 6.69 7.56 31.58
N LEU A 425 6.19 8.75 31.23
CA LEU A 425 7.00 9.96 31.23
C LEU A 425 7.63 10.25 32.61
N GLY A 426 8.94 10.48 32.62
CA GLY A 426 9.71 10.77 33.83
C GLY A 426 10.03 9.54 34.71
N GLN A 427 9.56 8.35 34.35
CA GLN A 427 9.90 7.10 35.04
C GLN A 427 11.16 6.46 34.44
N LYS A 428 11.78 5.53 35.18
CA LYS A 428 12.78 4.62 34.61
C LYS A 428 12.10 3.62 33.68
N TRP A 429 12.76 3.18 32.62
CA TRP A 429 12.23 2.10 31.77
C TRP A 429 12.44 0.73 32.43
N ASP A 430 11.62 0.44 33.44
CA ASP A 430 11.67 -0.76 34.28
C ASP A 430 10.29 -1.42 34.46
N THR A 431 10.24 -2.54 35.21
CA THR A 431 9.00 -3.30 35.42
C THR A 431 7.89 -2.47 36.10
N PRO A 432 8.15 -1.67 37.15
CA PRO A 432 7.15 -0.75 37.70
C PRO A 432 6.53 0.19 36.65
N ALA A 433 7.34 0.83 35.81
CA ALA A 433 6.82 1.71 34.75
C ALA A 433 5.97 0.94 33.73
N LEU A 434 6.40 -0.27 33.35
CA LEU A 434 5.64 -1.15 32.46
C LEU A 434 4.26 -1.46 33.05
N GLU A 435 4.18 -1.94 34.29
CA GLU A 435 2.90 -2.34 34.92
C GLU A 435 1.94 -1.15 35.10
N ALA A 436 2.48 0.02 35.44
CA ALA A 436 1.69 1.26 35.50
C ALA A 436 1.10 1.59 34.12
N ALA A 437 1.89 1.54 33.06
CA ALA A 437 1.43 1.83 31.70
C ALA A 437 0.46 0.77 31.15
N ARG A 438 0.68 -0.52 31.46
CA ARG A 438 -0.23 -1.64 31.12
C ARG A 438 -1.58 -1.52 31.81
N THR A 439 -1.63 -0.92 32.99
CA THR A 439 -2.89 -0.63 33.69
C THR A 439 -3.56 0.60 33.07
N ALA A 440 -2.79 1.65 32.80
CA ALA A 440 -3.30 2.91 32.26
C ALA A 440 -3.92 2.74 30.87
N ILE A 441 -3.30 1.95 29.99
CA ILE A 441 -3.77 1.72 28.61
C ILE A 441 -5.19 1.14 28.54
N LEU A 442 -5.62 0.39 29.57
CA LEU A 442 -6.97 -0.17 29.61
C LEU A 442 -8.06 0.91 29.75
N ASN A 443 -7.69 2.10 30.21
CA ASN A 443 -8.58 3.25 30.36
C ASN A 443 -8.44 4.27 29.21
N ASP A 444 -7.46 4.09 28.32
CA ASP A 444 -7.28 4.96 27.14
C ASP A 444 -8.37 4.73 26.07
N PHE A 445 -8.97 3.54 26.04
CA PHE A 445 -9.79 3.09 24.93
C PHE A 445 -11.04 2.30 25.35
N THR A 446 -12.05 2.31 24.48
CA THR A 446 -13.23 1.44 24.59
C THR A 446 -13.41 0.70 23.25
N PRO A 447 -12.63 -0.37 22.99
CA PRO A 447 -12.63 -1.03 21.70
C PRO A 447 -13.96 -1.71 21.40
N LEU A 448 -14.35 -1.71 20.13
CA LEU A 448 -15.54 -2.41 19.64
C LEU A 448 -15.28 -3.91 19.50
N THR A 449 -16.33 -4.72 19.72
CA THR A 449 -16.34 -6.13 19.31
C THR A 449 -16.85 -6.22 17.87
N ASP A 450 -16.08 -6.86 16.99
CA ASP A 450 -16.50 -7.14 15.61
C ASP A 450 -15.88 -8.46 15.09
N MET A 451 -16.05 -8.72 13.79
CA MET A 451 -15.50 -9.88 13.09
C MET A 451 -13.96 -10.01 13.13
N ARG A 452 -13.22 -8.97 13.50
CA ARG A 452 -11.74 -8.94 13.57
C ARG A 452 -11.24 -9.30 14.96
N GLY A 453 -11.99 -8.97 16.02
CA GLY A 453 -11.67 -9.33 17.39
C GLY A 453 -12.66 -8.76 18.40
N SER A 454 -12.80 -9.43 19.56
CA SER A 454 -13.61 -8.94 20.66
C SER A 454 -12.95 -7.76 21.39
N ALA A 455 -13.76 -6.93 22.05
CA ALA A 455 -13.27 -5.83 22.89
C ALA A 455 -12.29 -6.33 23.96
N TRP A 456 -12.63 -7.42 24.65
CA TRP A 456 -11.75 -8.08 25.61
C TRP A 456 -10.40 -8.47 25.00
N TYR A 457 -10.41 -9.15 23.84
CA TYR A 457 -9.20 -9.59 23.16
C TYR A 457 -8.33 -8.38 22.78
N ARG A 458 -8.95 -7.33 22.25
CA ARG A 458 -8.26 -6.09 21.89
C ARG A 458 -7.59 -5.43 23.09
N SER A 459 -8.31 -5.22 24.18
CA SER A 459 -7.75 -4.63 25.41
C SER A 459 -6.64 -5.48 26.05
N THR A 460 -6.79 -6.81 26.06
CA THR A 460 -5.74 -7.69 26.59
C THR A 460 -4.48 -7.65 25.72
N VAL A 461 -4.62 -7.73 24.41
CA VAL A 461 -3.47 -7.73 23.50
C VAL A 461 -2.78 -6.36 23.47
N SER A 462 -3.49 -5.24 23.58
CA SER A 462 -2.85 -3.92 23.61
C SER A 462 -1.88 -3.77 24.78
N ALA A 463 -2.26 -4.24 25.98
CA ALA A 463 -1.38 -4.26 27.14
C ALA A 463 -0.20 -5.25 26.99
N ASN A 464 -0.44 -6.43 26.40
CA ASN A 464 0.61 -7.43 26.17
C ASN A 464 1.62 -7.01 25.10
N LEU A 465 1.21 -6.23 24.09
CA LEU A 465 2.13 -5.65 23.12
C LEU A 465 3.10 -4.68 23.80
N LEU A 466 2.68 -3.97 24.85
CA LEU A 466 3.57 -3.12 25.64
C LEU A 466 4.59 -3.95 26.43
N THR A 467 4.17 -5.10 27.00
CA THR A 467 5.11 -6.07 27.61
C THR A 467 6.15 -6.53 26.59
N ARG A 468 5.70 -6.90 25.39
CA ARG A 468 6.62 -7.32 24.33
C ARG A 468 7.60 -6.21 23.94
N PHE A 469 7.14 -4.97 23.86
CA PHE A 469 8.01 -3.82 23.61
C PHE A 469 9.05 -3.62 24.70
N PHE A 470 8.65 -3.77 25.96
CA PHE A 470 9.56 -3.73 27.10
C PHE A 470 10.64 -4.82 27.00
N GLU A 471 10.26 -6.07 26.77
CA GLU A 471 11.21 -7.19 26.65
C GLU A 471 12.20 -7.02 25.48
N GLU A 472 11.77 -6.36 24.40
CA GLU A 472 12.60 -6.08 23.21
C GLU A 472 13.53 -4.86 23.39
N THR A 473 13.34 -4.01 24.41
CA THR A 473 14.00 -2.69 24.48
C THR A 473 14.58 -2.31 25.84
N ALA A 474 14.13 -2.89 26.95
CA ALA A 474 14.65 -2.61 28.27
C ALA A 474 16.05 -3.21 28.45
N GLN A 475 16.93 -2.54 29.22
CA GLN A 475 18.31 -2.98 29.46
C GLN A 475 18.42 -4.37 30.11
N HIS A 476 17.39 -4.81 30.83
CA HIS A 476 17.28 -6.13 31.46
C HIS A 476 16.33 -7.09 30.72
N GLY A 477 15.78 -6.68 29.57
CA GLY A 477 14.99 -7.54 28.71
C GLY A 477 15.87 -8.57 27.99
N SER A 478 15.24 -9.59 27.40
CA SER A 478 15.98 -10.65 26.67
C SER A 478 16.92 -10.14 25.57
N GLY A 479 16.76 -8.88 25.12
CA GLY A 479 17.56 -8.25 24.08
C GLY A 479 17.37 -8.85 22.68
N GLN A 480 16.59 -9.94 22.58
CA GLN A 480 16.26 -10.59 21.33
C GLN A 480 14.94 -10.03 20.76
N PRO A 481 14.84 -9.87 19.43
CA PRO A 481 13.57 -9.51 18.82
C PRO A 481 12.55 -10.63 19.09
N LEU A 482 11.53 -10.36 19.90
CA LEU A 482 10.40 -11.26 20.08
C LEU A 482 9.45 -11.16 18.89
N ARG A 483 9.98 -11.22 17.66
CA ARG A 483 9.20 -11.00 16.44
C ARG A 483 8.43 -12.24 16.04
N LEU A 484 7.13 -12.08 15.84
CA LEU A 484 6.37 -12.97 14.97
C LEU A 484 6.85 -12.73 13.54
N GLU A 485 7.96 -13.34 13.15
CA GLU A 485 8.26 -13.54 11.74
C GLU A 485 7.26 -14.58 11.22
N GLY A 486 6.73 -14.40 10.00
CA GLY A 486 5.65 -15.22 9.42
C GLY A 486 6.01 -16.70 9.16
N TRP A 487 7.04 -17.24 9.83
CA TRP A 487 7.60 -18.56 9.61
C TRP A 487 7.64 -19.36 10.91
N ARG A 488 6.80 -20.40 11.00
CA ARG A 488 6.80 -21.38 12.08
C ARG A 488 7.84 -22.51 11.90
N GLU A 489 8.52 -22.58 10.75
CA GLU A 489 9.40 -23.71 10.42
C GLU A 489 10.82 -23.63 11.03
N ILE A 490 11.20 -22.51 11.66
CA ILE A 490 12.50 -22.42 12.36
C ILE A 490 12.41 -23.01 13.78
N SER A 491 11.23 -23.41 14.25
CA SER A 491 11.02 -23.94 15.60
C SER A 491 11.42 -25.41 15.79
N HIS A 492 11.76 -26.13 14.70
CA HIS A 492 12.04 -27.57 14.73
C HIS A 492 13.19 -28.01 13.79
N ALA A 493 14.16 -27.13 13.52
CA ALA A 493 15.41 -27.52 12.88
C ALA A 493 16.48 -27.83 13.93
#